data_AF-A0A8T4PTE1-F1
#
_entry.id   AF-A0A8T4PTE1-F1
#
_cell.length_a   1.000
_cell.length_b   1.000
_cell.length_c   1.000
_cell.angle_alpha   90.00
_cell.angle_beta   90.00
_cell.angle_gamma   90.00
#
_symmetry.space_group_name_H-M   'P 1'
#
loop_
_entity.id
_entity.type
_entity.pdbx_description
1 polymer ?
#
loop_
_entity_poly.entity_id
_entity_poly.type
_entity_poly.pdbx_seq_one_letter_code
_entity_poly.pdbx_strand_id
1 'polypeptide(L)'
;MKNTLKVAPVFFFAFLFLVSIASAQTNTSVDFAAVQARLLKNIETVEAKLDKIEANVQNSNAPQDTKNKALAIIDQIQNELNKLQTEIENAQTMDDLIALRQEVKKYLDEKQAVLREQLKQTVSAIANDVMESVEEIKKAIDVALNTLEITCKEQAQNINKLEQDLVQIQTEVDELKTLVKNQASTSEIKAQIIEISTLAKEIASLSVTVYNECIA
;
A
#
# COMPACT_ATOMS: atom_id res chain seq x y z
N MET A 1 -15.53 17.28 -22.51
CA MET A 1 -14.47 16.25 -22.49
C MET A 1 -14.77 15.29 -21.36
N LYS A 2 -14.90 13.97 -21.62
CA LYS A 2 -15.13 12.96 -20.57
C LYS A 2 -13.78 12.56 -19.97
N ASN A 3 -13.23 13.39 -19.07
CA ASN A 3 -12.21 12.93 -18.14
C ASN A 3 -12.92 12.27 -16.98
N THR A 4 -13.20 10.97 -17.11
CA THR A 4 -13.61 10.16 -15.97
C THR A 4 -12.44 10.11 -15.00
N LEU A 5 -12.57 10.88 -13.93
CA LEU A 5 -11.71 10.90 -12.76
C LEU A 5 -11.58 9.46 -12.23
N LYS A 6 -10.53 8.74 -12.64
CA LYS A 6 -10.18 7.44 -12.03
C LYS A 6 -9.44 7.73 -10.73
N VAL A 7 -10.14 8.24 -9.72
CA VAL A 7 -9.62 8.24 -8.34
C VAL A 7 -9.78 6.83 -7.82
N ALA A 8 -8.79 6.00 -8.16
CA ALA A 8 -8.81 4.58 -7.90
C ALA A 8 -8.71 4.30 -6.40
N PRO A 9 -9.33 3.21 -5.92
CA PRO A 9 -9.37 2.87 -4.50
C PRO A 9 -7.94 2.66 -3.94
N VAL A 10 -7.66 3.33 -2.83
CA VAL A 10 -6.39 3.21 -2.09
C VAL A 10 -6.46 1.89 -1.29
N PHE A 11 -5.79 0.85 -1.77
CA PHE A 11 -5.83 -0.47 -1.13
C PHE A 11 -4.99 -0.49 0.16
N PHE A 12 -5.62 -0.98 1.23
CA PHE A 12 -5.08 -1.04 2.58
C PHE A 12 -4.11 -2.23 2.75
N PHE A 13 -2.82 -1.94 3.00
CA PHE A 13 -1.91 -2.97 3.51
C PHE A 13 -1.78 -2.83 5.03
N ALA A 14 -2.35 -3.77 5.78
CA ALA A 14 -2.02 -4.00 7.19
C ALA A 14 -0.89 -5.04 7.27
N PHE A 15 0.26 -4.69 7.87
CA PHE A 15 1.44 -5.55 7.92
C PHE A 15 1.78 -5.95 9.35
N LEU A 16 1.46 -7.17 9.73
CA LEU A 16 1.92 -7.80 10.98
C LEU A 16 2.51 -9.19 10.67
N PHE A 17 3.80 -9.18 10.34
CA PHE A 17 4.66 -10.35 10.43
C PHE A 17 5.25 -10.40 11.83
N LEU A 18 4.48 -10.94 12.77
CA LEU A 18 5.00 -11.52 14.00
C LEU A 18 4.85 -13.03 13.86
N VAL A 19 5.92 -13.70 13.43
CA VAL A 19 6.04 -15.14 13.66
C VAL A 19 6.69 -15.28 15.03
N SER A 20 5.88 -15.19 16.09
CA SER A 20 6.30 -15.57 17.43
C SER A 20 6.41 -17.08 17.46
N ILE A 21 7.58 -17.63 17.11
CA ILE A 21 7.85 -19.05 17.39
C ILE A 21 8.16 -19.15 18.88
N ALA A 22 7.12 -19.16 19.71
CA ALA A 22 7.24 -19.39 21.13
C ALA A 22 7.95 -20.73 21.36
N SER A 23 9.09 -20.70 22.06
CA SER A 23 9.74 -21.88 22.59
C SER A 23 8.89 -22.42 23.73
N ALA A 24 7.97 -23.35 23.43
CA ALA A 24 7.31 -24.12 24.48
C ALA A 24 8.36 -25.06 25.09
N GLN A 25 8.93 -24.68 26.23
CA GLN A 25 9.55 -25.62 27.15
C GLN A 25 8.44 -26.41 27.83
N THR A 26 8.30 -27.68 27.45
CA THR A 26 7.54 -28.66 28.23
C THR A 26 8.32 -29.96 28.24
N ASN A 27 8.69 -30.39 29.45
CA ASN A 27 9.30 -31.68 29.76
C ASN A 27 8.35 -32.83 29.40
N THR A 28 8.35 -33.26 28.15
CA THR A 28 7.81 -34.53 27.63
C THR A 28 8.49 -34.76 26.28
N SER A 29 8.85 -36.00 25.93
CA SER A 29 9.51 -36.34 24.66
C SER A 29 8.92 -35.54 23.49
N VAL A 30 9.73 -34.66 22.90
CA VAL A 30 9.29 -33.80 21.81
C VAL A 30 8.95 -34.71 20.62
N ASP A 31 7.67 -34.79 20.30
CA ASP A 31 7.18 -35.60 19.18
C ASP A 31 7.65 -34.97 17.86
N PHE A 32 8.43 -35.74 17.10
CA PHE A 32 8.94 -35.35 15.78
C PHE A 32 7.81 -34.91 14.85
N ALA A 33 6.73 -35.68 14.77
CA ALA A 33 5.61 -35.38 13.88
C ALA A 33 4.91 -34.06 14.26
N ALA A 34 4.72 -33.81 15.56
CA ALA A 34 4.14 -32.57 16.05
C ALA A 34 5.01 -31.34 15.74
N VAL A 35 6.34 -31.46 15.84
CA VAL A 35 7.26 -30.36 15.49
C VAL A 35 7.27 -30.09 13.99
N GLN A 36 7.37 -31.15 13.18
CA GLN A 36 7.33 -31.06 11.72
C GLN A 36 6.05 -30.36 11.25
N ALA A 37 4.88 -30.84 11.69
CA ALA A 37 3.59 -30.26 11.33
C ALA A 37 3.45 -28.79 11.77
N ARG A 38 3.98 -28.43 12.96
CA ARG A 38 3.96 -27.03 13.42
C ARG A 38 4.84 -26.13 12.56
N LEU A 39 6.00 -26.61 12.11
CA LEU A 39 6.90 -25.83 11.28
C LEU A 39 6.29 -25.60 9.88
N LEU A 40 5.73 -26.64 9.27
CA LEU A 40 4.99 -26.55 7.99
C LEU A 40 3.83 -25.54 8.09
N LYS A 41 3.00 -25.65 9.13
CA LYS A 41 1.89 -24.70 9.36
C LYS A 41 2.35 -23.25 9.51
N ASN A 42 3.53 -23.02 10.09
CA ASN A 42 4.09 -21.66 10.17
C ASN A 42 4.47 -21.15 8.79
N ILE A 43 5.08 -21.97 7.94
CA ILE A 43 5.40 -21.62 6.54
C ILE A 43 4.13 -21.32 5.76
N GLU A 44 3.11 -22.18 5.82
CA GLU A 44 1.80 -21.94 5.17
C GLU A 44 1.17 -20.61 5.61
N THR A 45 1.30 -20.27 6.89
CA THR A 45 0.80 -19.00 7.44
C THR A 45 1.56 -17.80 6.87
N VAL A 46 2.86 -17.96 6.60
CA VAL A 46 3.68 -16.93 5.96
C VAL A 46 3.29 -16.78 4.49
N GLU A 47 3.17 -17.88 3.76
CA GLU A 47 2.76 -17.88 2.34
C GLU A 47 1.39 -17.23 2.15
N ALA A 48 0.39 -17.60 2.96
CA ALA A 48 -0.92 -16.96 2.91
C ALA A 48 -0.90 -15.45 3.18
N LYS A 49 0.11 -14.94 3.90
CA LYS A 49 0.32 -13.49 4.06
C LYS A 49 1.01 -12.89 2.84
N LEU A 50 1.97 -13.59 2.23
CA LEU A 50 2.63 -13.18 0.99
C LEU A 50 1.62 -13.08 -0.15
N ASP A 51 0.73 -14.04 -0.32
CA ASP A 51 -0.33 -14.02 -1.34
C ASP A 51 -1.24 -12.80 -1.20
N LYS A 52 -1.58 -12.42 0.04
CA LYS A 52 -2.36 -11.20 0.31
C LYS A 52 -1.58 -9.95 -0.06
N ILE A 53 -0.28 -9.92 0.19
CA ILE A 53 0.58 -8.79 -0.18
C ILE A 53 0.71 -8.72 -1.70
N GLU A 54 0.91 -9.85 -2.37
CA GLU A 54 0.99 -9.97 -3.83
C GLU A 54 -0.28 -9.41 -4.47
N ALA A 55 -1.45 -9.89 -4.04
CA ALA A 55 -2.74 -9.42 -4.53
C ALA A 55 -2.91 -7.91 -4.30
N ASN A 56 -2.49 -7.38 -3.15
CA ASN A 56 -2.57 -5.95 -2.86
C ASN A 56 -1.60 -5.14 -3.75
N VAL A 57 -0.39 -5.64 -4.03
CA VAL A 57 0.56 -4.99 -4.96
C VAL A 57 -0.01 -4.98 -6.38
N GLN A 58 -0.52 -6.11 -6.86
CA GLN A 58 -1.13 -6.25 -8.19
C GLN A 58 -2.29 -5.26 -8.37
N ASN A 59 -3.18 -5.18 -7.37
CA ASN A 59 -4.36 -4.33 -7.38
C ASN A 59 -4.10 -2.86 -7.01
N SER A 60 -2.89 -2.52 -6.58
CA SER A 60 -2.53 -1.13 -6.26
C SER A 60 -2.49 -0.24 -7.52
N ASN A 61 -2.43 1.08 -7.33
CA ASN A 61 -2.21 2.03 -8.43
C ASN A 61 -0.72 2.37 -8.62
N ALA A 62 0.19 1.61 -8.03
CA ALA A 62 1.62 1.88 -8.19
C ALA A 62 2.05 1.73 -9.66
N PRO A 63 3.12 2.44 -10.09
CA PRO A 63 3.72 2.23 -11.41
C PRO A 63 4.07 0.76 -11.64
N GLN A 64 3.87 0.28 -12.87
CA GLN A 64 4.04 -1.15 -13.19
C GLN A 64 5.46 -1.66 -12.86
N ASP A 65 6.49 -0.86 -13.11
CA ASP A 65 7.87 -1.22 -12.77
C ASP A 65 8.07 -1.38 -11.26
N THR A 66 7.40 -0.55 -10.46
CA THR A 66 7.44 -0.64 -8.99
C THR A 66 6.70 -1.88 -8.50
N LYS A 67 5.55 -2.21 -9.11
CA LYS A 67 4.84 -3.47 -8.85
C LYS A 67 5.72 -4.67 -9.15
N ASN A 68 6.33 -4.71 -10.34
CA ASN A 68 7.17 -5.83 -10.78
C ASN A 68 8.34 -6.09 -9.82
N LYS A 69 8.97 -5.05 -9.29
CA LYS A 69 10.03 -5.18 -8.27
C LYS A 69 9.53 -5.80 -6.97
N ALA A 70 8.36 -5.36 -6.49
CA ALA A 70 7.74 -5.91 -5.29
C ALA A 70 7.30 -7.37 -5.48
N LEU A 71 6.69 -7.69 -6.62
CA LEU A 71 6.26 -9.06 -6.97
C LEU A 71 7.46 -10.00 -7.09
N ALA A 72 8.54 -9.58 -7.76
CA ALA A 72 9.75 -10.40 -7.87
C ALA A 72 10.36 -10.76 -6.49
N ILE A 73 10.30 -9.87 -5.51
CA ILE A 73 10.74 -10.17 -4.14
C ILE A 73 9.79 -11.16 -3.47
N ILE A 74 8.48 -11.02 -3.65
CA ILE A 74 7.48 -11.95 -3.09
C ILE A 74 7.67 -13.35 -3.69
N ASP A 75 7.79 -13.45 -5.01
CA ASP A 75 8.03 -14.70 -5.73
C ASP A 75 9.31 -15.40 -5.24
N GLN A 76 10.39 -14.65 -5.03
CA GLN A 76 11.64 -15.19 -4.48
C GLN A 76 11.45 -15.77 -3.07
N ILE A 77 10.63 -15.12 -2.24
CA ILE A 77 10.33 -15.59 -0.87
C ILE A 77 9.49 -16.86 -0.93
N GLN A 78 8.40 -16.88 -1.71
CA GLN A 78 7.55 -18.07 -1.86
C GLN A 78 8.34 -19.25 -2.43
N ASN A 79 9.22 -19.04 -3.42
CA ASN A 79 10.01 -20.13 -4.00
C ASN A 79 10.96 -20.77 -2.97
N GLU A 80 11.64 -19.98 -2.13
CA GLU A 80 12.52 -20.55 -1.09
C GLU A 80 11.71 -21.21 0.03
N LEU A 81 10.55 -20.67 0.39
CA LEU A 81 9.68 -21.28 1.39
C LEU A 81 9.13 -22.63 0.94
N ASN A 82 8.73 -22.76 -0.32
CA ASN A 82 8.34 -24.05 -0.92
C ASN A 82 9.48 -25.08 -0.88
N LYS A 83 10.72 -24.64 -1.14
CA LYS A 83 11.92 -25.49 -1.03
C LYS A 83 12.13 -25.94 0.42
N LEU A 84 12.11 -25.02 1.37
CA LEU A 84 12.26 -25.33 2.80
C LEU A 84 11.14 -26.23 3.31
N GLN A 85 9.91 -26.05 2.82
CA GLN A 85 8.78 -26.92 3.12
C GLN A 85 9.07 -28.36 2.69
N THR A 86 9.56 -28.54 1.46
CA THR A 86 9.95 -29.85 0.93
C THR A 86 11.07 -30.48 1.77
N GLU A 87 12.05 -29.70 2.21
CA GLU A 87 13.13 -30.20 3.09
C GLU A 87 12.60 -30.61 4.47
N ILE A 88 11.64 -29.88 5.03
CA ILE A 88 10.99 -30.20 6.30
C ILE A 88 10.15 -31.48 6.18
N GLU A 89 9.40 -31.65 5.10
CA GLU A 89 8.61 -32.87 4.83
C GLU A 89 9.51 -34.11 4.73
N ASN A 90 10.73 -33.96 4.19
CA ASN A 90 11.69 -35.03 4.02
C ASN A 90 12.65 -35.22 5.20
N ALA A 91 12.59 -34.37 6.23
CA ALA A 91 13.41 -34.50 7.42
C ALA A 91 13.15 -35.85 8.12
N GLN A 92 14.21 -36.46 8.67
CA GLN A 92 14.11 -37.78 9.31
C GLN A 92 14.45 -37.74 10.80
N THR A 93 15.17 -36.71 11.23
CA THR A 93 15.63 -36.59 12.62
C THR A 93 15.22 -35.26 13.25
N MET A 94 15.11 -35.25 14.58
CA MET A 94 14.80 -34.02 15.31
C MET A 94 15.87 -32.94 15.08
N ASP A 95 17.14 -33.34 14.92
CA ASP A 95 18.23 -32.41 14.66
C ASP A 95 18.07 -31.74 13.28
N ASP A 96 17.62 -32.47 12.26
CA ASP A 96 17.27 -31.89 10.94
C ASP A 96 16.18 -30.83 11.06
N LEU A 97 15.10 -31.13 11.80
CA LEU A 97 14.00 -30.19 12.01
C LEU A 97 14.44 -28.94 12.80
N ILE A 98 15.34 -29.09 13.76
CA ILE A 98 15.87 -27.95 14.53
C ILE A 98 16.73 -27.07 13.60
N ALA A 99 17.57 -27.66 12.76
CA ALA A 99 18.38 -26.94 11.79
C ALA A 99 17.50 -26.19 10.77
N LEU A 100 16.54 -26.87 10.15
CA LEU A 100 15.60 -26.28 9.18
C LEU A 100 14.76 -25.18 9.81
N ARG A 101 14.33 -25.33 11.07
CA ARG A 101 13.64 -24.26 11.80
C ARG A 101 14.50 -23.00 11.93
N GLN A 102 15.79 -23.16 12.23
CA GLN A 102 16.71 -22.03 12.34
C GLN A 102 16.92 -21.36 10.98
N GLU A 103 17.03 -22.16 9.92
CA GLU A 103 17.16 -21.68 8.54
C GLU A 103 15.92 -20.88 8.10
N VAL A 104 14.72 -21.43 8.29
CA VAL A 104 13.44 -20.74 8.01
C VAL A 104 13.39 -19.42 8.78
N LYS A 105 13.72 -19.42 10.07
CA LYS A 105 13.71 -18.20 10.87
C LYS A 105 14.67 -17.16 10.33
N LYS A 106 15.93 -17.56 10.06
CA LYS A 106 16.96 -16.66 9.54
C LYS A 106 16.55 -16.07 8.19
N TYR A 107 16.06 -16.92 7.29
CA TYR A 107 15.59 -16.51 5.98
C TYR A 107 14.47 -15.47 6.07
N LEU A 108 13.45 -15.74 6.90
CA LEU A 108 12.33 -14.83 7.10
C LEU A 108 12.76 -13.51 7.75
N ASP A 109 13.65 -13.54 8.74
CA ASP A 109 14.15 -12.33 9.39
C ASP A 109 14.91 -11.43 8.37
N GLU A 110 15.74 -12.03 7.51
CA GLU A 110 16.47 -11.32 6.46
C GLU A 110 15.53 -10.73 5.39
N LYS A 111 14.56 -11.53 4.92
CA LYS A 111 13.64 -11.10 3.86
C LYS A 111 12.57 -10.14 4.33
N GLN A 112 12.21 -10.16 5.62
CA GLN A 112 11.22 -9.24 6.18
C GLN A 112 11.65 -7.77 6.00
N ALA A 113 12.92 -7.45 6.22
CA ALA A 113 13.43 -6.09 6.05
C ALA A 113 13.38 -5.63 4.58
N VAL A 114 13.81 -6.52 3.67
CA VAL A 114 13.79 -6.26 2.22
C VAL A 114 12.37 -6.03 1.72
N LEU A 115 11.43 -6.89 2.10
CA LEU A 115 10.03 -6.77 1.70
C LEU A 115 9.40 -5.48 2.27
N ARG A 116 9.67 -5.14 3.53
CA ARG A 116 9.18 -3.90 4.14
C ARG A 116 9.66 -2.65 3.40
N GLU A 117 10.94 -2.61 3.05
CA GLU A 117 11.51 -1.48 2.32
C GLU A 117 10.92 -1.37 0.91
N GLN A 118 10.78 -2.49 0.21
CA GLN A 118 10.17 -2.49 -1.13
C GLN A 118 8.70 -2.03 -1.11
N LEU A 119 7.94 -2.45 -0.10
CA LEU A 119 6.56 -1.98 0.08
C LEU A 119 6.50 -0.49 0.42
N LYS A 120 7.47 0.03 1.18
CA LYS A 120 7.59 1.47 1.44
C LYS A 120 7.82 2.24 0.15
N GLN A 121 8.73 1.77 -0.70
CA GLN A 121 8.97 2.36 -2.02
C GLN A 121 7.72 2.32 -2.90
N THR A 122 6.93 1.23 -2.81
CA THR A 122 5.65 1.10 -3.52
C THR A 122 4.65 2.17 -3.08
N VAL A 123 4.51 2.38 -1.77
CA VAL A 123 3.62 3.41 -1.22
C VAL A 123 4.11 4.83 -1.56
N SER A 124 5.41 5.08 -1.51
CA SER A 124 5.99 6.38 -1.90
C SER A 124 5.81 6.67 -3.39
N ALA A 125 5.90 5.65 -4.25
CA ALA A 125 5.63 5.82 -5.69
C ALA A 125 4.17 6.22 -5.92
N ILE A 126 3.22 5.56 -5.26
CA ILE A 126 1.79 5.95 -5.31
C ILE A 126 1.61 7.39 -4.82
N ALA A 127 2.28 7.77 -3.72
CA ALA A 127 2.19 9.14 -3.20
C ALA A 127 2.64 10.18 -4.24
N ASN A 128 3.73 9.91 -4.96
CA ASN A 128 4.23 10.80 -6.00
C ASN A 128 3.23 10.94 -7.16
N ASP A 129 2.68 9.84 -7.65
CA ASP A 129 1.67 9.85 -8.72
C ASP A 129 0.41 10.61 -8.30
N VAL A 130 -0.01 10.48 -7.04
CA VAL A 130 -1.14 11.24 -6.47
C VAL A 130 -0.84 12.72 -6.42
N MET A 131 0.35 13.13 -5.95
CA MET A 131 0.75 14.54 -5.92
C MET A 131 0.77 15.16 -7.32
N GLU A 132 1.30 14.45 -8.32
CA GLU A 132 1.31 14.91 -9.71
C GLU A 132 -0.11 15.05 -10.28
N SER A 133 -0.96 14.04 -10.06
CA SER A 133 -2.35 14.04 -10.54
C SER A 133 -3.17 15.20 -9.93
N VAL A 134 -2.98 15.48 -8.63
CA VAL A 134 -3.67 16.59 -7.97
C VAL A 134 -3.20 17.94 -8.49
N GLU A 135 -1.90 18.10 -8.73
CA GLU A 135 -1.34 19.33 -9.30
C GLU A 135 -1.89 19.61 -10.71
N GLU A 136 -2.09 18.58 -11.54
CA GLU A 136 -2.74 18.71 -12.85
C GLU A 136 -4.22 19.12 -12.72
N ILE A 137 -4.97 18.48 -11.81
CA ILE A 137 -6.38 18.80 -11.56
C ILE A 137 -6.53 20.23 -11.07
N LYS A 138 -5.71 20.65 -10.10
CA LYS A 138 -5.73 22.00 -9.54
C LYS A 138 -5.50 23.04 -10.63
N LYS A 139 -4.47 22.86 -11.46
CA LYS A 139 -4.21 23.77 -12.60
C LYS A 139 -5.40 23.87 -13.55
N ALA A 140 -6.05 22.75 -13.86
CA ALA A 140 -7.21 22.76 -14.75
C ALA A 140 -8.40 23.52 -14.15
N ILE A 141 -8.63 23.36 -12.84
CA ILE A 141 -9.72 24.04 -12.14
C ILE A 141 -9.40 25.52 -11.94
N ASP A 142 -8.17 25.90 -11.58
CA ASP A 142 -7.73 27.30 -11.45
C ASP A 142 -7.98 28.08 -12.74
N VAL A 143 -7.69 27.48 -13.91
CA VAL A 143 -7.98 28.11 -15.21
C VAL A 143 -9.48 28.30 -15.43
N ALA A 144 -10.30 27.32 -15.05
CA ALA A 144 -11.76 27.41 -15.17
C ALA A 144 -12.35 28.46 -14.22
N LEU A 145 -11.87 28.53 -12.98
CA LEU A 145 -12.31 29.48 -11.95
C LEU A 145 -12.17 30.94 -12.39
N ASN A 146 -11.01 31.30 -12.95
CA ASN A 146 -10.75 32.64 -13.48
C ASN A 146 -11.80 33.11 -14.51
N THR A 147 -12.39 32.17 -15.25
CA THR A 147 -13.48 32.48 -16.20
C THR A 147 -14.82 32.57 -15.47
N LEU A 148 -15.11 31.59 -14.62
CA LEU A 148 -16.39 31.44 -13.93
C LEU A 148 -16.68 32.55 -12.92
N GLU A 149 -15.67 33.09 -12.24
CA GLU A 149 -15.81 34.24 -11.33
C GLU A 149 -16.41 35.48 -12.02
N ILE A 150 -16.11 35.66 -13.30
CA ILE A 150 -16.58 36.79 -14.10
C ILE A 150 -17.95 36.49 -14.71
N THR A 151 -18.13 35.27 -15.20
CA THR A 151 -19.30 34.91 -16.03
C THR A 151 -20.47 34.32 -15.25
N CYS A 152 -20.26 33.78 -14.05
CA CYS A 152 -21.26 33.01 -13.32
C CYS A 152 -21.46 33.53 -11.88
N LYS A 153 -22.04 34.72 -11.77
CA LYS A 153 -22.22 35.41 -10.47
C LYS A 153 -23.25 34.72 -9.57
N GLU A 154 -24.20 34.00 -10.15
CA GLU A 154 -25.22 33.22 -9.43
C GLU A 154 -24.62 32.06 -8.61
N GLN A 155 -23.43 31.58 -8.96
CA GLN A 155 -22.74 30.49 -8.26
C GLN A 155 -21.57 30.94 -7.39
N ALA A 156 -21.50 32.23 -7.03
CA ALA A 156 -20.39 32.79 -6.27
C ALA A 156 -20.04 32.01 -4.99
N GLN A 157 -21.03 31.45 -4.28
CA GLN A 157 -20.77 30.64 -3.09
C GLN A 157 -20.04 29.32 -3.41
N ASN A 158 -20.45 28.62 -4.46
CA ASN A 158 -19.84 27.36 -4.87
C ASN A 158 -18.43 27.59 -5.47
N ILE A 159 -18.25 28.69 -6.20
CA ILE A 159 -16.95 29.16 -6.70
C ILE A 159 -15.99 29.42 -5.53
N ASN A 160 -16.40 30.21 -4.54
CA ASN A 160 -15.57 30.49 -3.35
C ASN A 160 -15.24 29.21 -2.56
N LYS A 161 -16.18 28.26 -2.47
CA LYS A 161 -15.93 26.96 -1.84
C LYS A 161 -14.90 26.15 -2.62
N LEU A 162 -14.98 26.16 -3.95
CA LEU A 162 -14.01 25.48 -4.81
C LEU A 162 -12.60 26.06 -4.63
N GLU A 163 -12.45 27.38 -4.56
CA GLU A 163 -11.17 28.03 -4.23
C GLU A 163 -10.62 27.57 -2.88
N GLN A 164 -11.46 27.53 -1.85
CA GLN A 164 -11.07 27.07 -0.51
C GLN A 164 -10.62 25.61 -0.54
N ASP A 165 -11.33 24.75 -1.26
CA ASP A 165 -10.98 23.33 -1.37
C ASP A 165 -9.67 23.14 -2.14
N LEU A 166 -9.40 23.95 -3.16
CA LEU A 166 -8.12 23.94 -3.87
C LEU A 166 -6.93 24.39 -2.99
N VAL A 167 -7.15 25.33 -2.07
CA VAL A 167 -6.15 25.69 -1.07
C VAL A 167 -5.96 24.55 -0.06
N GLN A 168 -7.05 23.94 0.38
CA GLN A 168 -6.99 22.82 1.32
C GLN A 168 -6.25 21.63 0.71
N ILE A 169 -6.57 21.22 -0.52
CA ILE A 169 -5.92 20.07 -1.14
C ILE A 169 -4.43 20.32 -1.39
N GLN A 170 -4.03 21.57 -1.65
CA GLN A 170 -2.62 21.93 -1.71
C GLN A 170 -1.92 21.72 -0.37
N THR A 171 -2.57 22.11 0.73
CA THR A 171 -2.04 21.91 2.09
C THR A 171 -1.84 20.43 2.37
N GLU A 172 -2.81 19.59 2.04
CA GLU A 172 -2.72 18.14 2.21
C GLU A 172 -1.61 17.52 1.34
N VAL A 173 -1.44 18.00 0.10
CA VAL A 173 -0.34 17.58 -0.79
C VAL A 173 1.03 17.96 -0.21
N ASP A 174 1.17 19.15 0.37
CA ASP A 174 2.43 19.58 0.98
C ASP A 174 2.76 18.77 2.25
N GLU A 175 1.72 18.35 2.99
CA GLU A 175 1.87 17.39 4.09
C GLU A 175 2.30 16.01 3.59
N LEU A 176 1.66 15.47 2.56
CA LEU A 176 2.05 14.21 1.93
C LEU A 176 3.52 14.24 1.47
N LYS A 177 3.94 15.34 0.82
CA LYS A 177 5.32 15.56 0.40
C LYS A 177 6.29 15.52 1.58
N THR A 178 5.90 16.11 2.71
CA THR A 178 6.68 16.10 3.94
C THR A 178 6.78 14.69 4.53
N LEU A 179 5.68 13.95 4.58
CA LEU A 179 5.66 12.55 5.05
C LEU A 179 6.56 11.65 4.20
N VAL A 180 6.51 11.78 2.87
CA VAL A 180 7.37 11.03 1.95
C VAL A 180 8.85 11.40 2.15
N LYS A 181 9.17 12.70 2.23
CA LYS A 181 10.55 13.19 2.44
C LYS A 181 11.13 12.73 3.77
N ASN A 182 10.33 12.75 4.83
CA ASN A 182 10.73 12.34 6.18
C ASN A 182 10.66 10.83 6.37
N GLN A 183 10.38 10.06 5.31
CA GLN A 183 10.34 8.61 5.35
C GLN A 183 9.39 8.06 6.41
N ALA A 184 8.23 8.72 6.58
CA ALA A 184 7.19 8.33 7.53
C ALA A 184 6.71 6.89 7.31
N SER A 185 5.94 6.37 8.27
CA SER A 185 5.41 5.02 8.16
C SER A 185 4.47 4.88 6.95
N THR A 186 4.37 3.68 6.40
CA THR A 186 3.44 3.42 5.29
C THR A 186 1.98 3.67 5.67
N SER A 187 1.62 3.60 6.95
CA SER A 187 0.28 3.94 7.44
C SER A 187 -0.01 5.43 7.39
N GLU A 188 0.96 6.28 7.79
CA GLU A 188 0.80 7.74 7.76
C GLU A 188 0.68 8.24 6.31
N ILE A 189 1.57 7.80 5.43
CA ILE A 189 1.52 8.18 4.00
C ILE A 189 0.18 7.75 3.37
N LYS A 190 -0.34 6.56 3.72
CA LYS A 190 -1.64 6.10 3.23
C LYS A 190 -2.81 6.92 3.74
N ALA A 191 -2.81 7.26 5.02
CA ALA A 191 -3.87 8.08 5.61
C ALA A 191 -3.98 9.41 4.85
N GLN A 192 -2.84 10.06 4.61
CA GLN A 192 -2.81 11.31 3.85
C GLN A 192 -3.27 11.15 2.40
N ILE A 193 -2.87 10.07 1.70
CA ILE A 193 -3.36 9.78 0.35
C ILE A 193 -4.89 9.63 0.33
N ILE A 194 -5.49 9.03 1.36
CA ILE A 194 -6.95 8.86 1.46
C ILE A 194 -7.65 10.21 1.65
N GLU A 195 -7.11 11.09 2.49
CA GLU A 195 -7.63 12.44 2.71
C GLU A 195 -7.60 13.26 1.41
N ILE A 196 -6.44 13.29 0.74
CA ILE A 196 -6.28 13.93 -0.57
C ILE A 196 -7.26 13.35 -1.59
N SER A 197 -7.40 12.02 -1.65
CA SER A 197 -8.30 11.36 -2.60
C SER A 197 -9.77 11.68 -2.34
N THR A 198 -10.15 11.88 -1.08
CA THR A 198 -11.51 12.25 -0.68
C THR A 198 -11.79 13.68 -1.10
N LEU A 199 -10.89 14.60 -0.74
CA LEU A 199 -11.01 16.00 -1.10
C LEU A 199 -10.98 16.22 -2.62
N ALA A 200 -10.14 15.50 -3.35
CA ALA A 200 -10.11 15.55 -4.82
C ALA A 200 -11.45 15.15 -5.45
N LYS A 201 -12.17 14.16 -4.87
CA LYS A 201 -13.50 13.76 -5.34
C LYS A 201 -14.55 14.83 -5.06
N GLU A 202 -14.50 15.45 -3.89
CA GLU A 202 -15.39 16.54 -3.51
C GLU A 202 -15.21 17.74 -4.44
N ILE A 203 -13.95 18.16 -4.65
CA ILE A 203 -13.55 19.21 -5.59
C ILE A 203 -14.07 18.91 -6.99
N ALA A 204 -13.84 17.71 -7.51
CA ALA A 204 -14.30 17.34 -8.85
C ALA A 204 -15.82 17.34 -8.95
N SER A 205 -16.53 16.85 -7.94
CA SER A 205 -17.99 16.87 -7.91
C SER A 205 -18.53 18.31 -7.92
N LEU A 206 -17.96 19.18 -7.09
CA LEU A 206 -18.35 20.58 -7.02
C LEU A 206 -18.02 21.32 -8.33
N SER A 207 -16.86 21.05 -8.92
CA SER A 207 -16.44 21.61 -10.21
C SER A 207 -17.43 21.28 -11.32
N VAL A 208 -17.94 20.04 -11.37
CA VAL A 208 -18.96 19.62 -12.34
C VAL A 208 -20.29 20.31 -12.11
N THR A 209 -20.71 20.46 -10.85
CA THR A 209 -21.93 21.21 -10.50
C THR A 209 -21.85 22.64 -10.99
N VAL A 210 -20.78 23.36 -10.61
CA VAL A 210 -20.56 24.75 -11.04
C VAL A 210 -20.52 24.85 -12.56
N TYR A 211 -19.75 23.99 -13.23
CA TYR A 211 -19.67 23.99 -14.69
C TYR A 211 -21.05 23.85 -15.34
N ASN A 212 -21.86 22.88 -14.89
CA ASN A 212 -23.19 22.65 -15.47
C ASN A 212 -24.16 23.80 -15.19
N GLU A 213 -24.06 24.46 -14.04
CA GLU A 213 -24.97 25.56 -13.69
C GLU A 213 -24.58 26.89 -14.35
N CYS A 214 -23.31 27.03 -14.76
CA CYS A 214 -22.76 28.25 -15.34
C CYS A 214 -22.64 28.25 -16.87
N ILE A 215 -22.60 27.07 -17.50
CA ILE A 215 -22.36 26.92 -18.95
C ILE A 215 -23.52 26.20 -19.68
N ALA A 216 -24.43 25.51 -18.98
CA ALA A 216 -25.65 24.97 -19.59
C ALA A 216 -26.74 26.04 -19.73
#